data_AF-A0A965QPV4-F1
#
_entry.id   AF-A0A965QPV4-F1
#
_cell.length_a   1.000
_cell.length_b   1.000
_cell.length_c   1.000
_cell.angle_alpha   90.00
_cell.angle_beta   90.00
_cell.angle_gamma   90.00
#
_symmetry.space_group_name_H-M   'P 1'
#
loop_
_entity.id
_entity.type
_entity.pdbx_description
1 polymer ?
#
loop_
_entity_poly.entity_id
_entity_poly.type
_entity_poly.pdbx_seq_one_letter_code
_entity_poly.pdbx_strand_id
1 'polypeptide(L)' 'MYELKEFQKTFIELALQSHALEFGKFTLKSGRSSPYFFN' A
#
# COMPACT_ATOMS: atom_id res chain seq x y z
N MET A 1 6.73 -18.16 12.32
CA MET A 1 6.37 -16.75 12.08
C MET A 1 7.14 -16.31 10.85
N TYR A 2 6.47 -15.95 9.75
CA TYR A 2 7.16 -15.59 8.52
C TYR A 2 7.58 -14.12 8.59
N GLU A 3 8.89 -13.87 8.53
CA GLU A 3 9.43 -12.54 8.31
C GLU A 3 9.19 -12.10 6.86
N LEU A 4 8.95 -10.80 6.68
CA LEU A 4 8.97 -10.19 5.37
C LEU A 4 10.39 -10.32 4.80
N LYS A 5 10.47 -10.88 3.60
CA LYS A 5 11.72 -10.92 2.83
C LYS A 5 12.14 -9.49 2.52
N GLU A 6 13.44 -9.23 2.44
CA GLU A 6 13.96 -7.88 2.19
C GLU A 6 13.35 -7.21 0.97
N PHE A 7 13.17 -7.95 -0.14
CA PHE A 7 12.55 -7.40 -1.35
C PHE A 7 11.10 -6.91 -1.13
N GLN A 8 10.36 -7.51 -0.18
CA GLN A 8 8.98 -7.10 0.12
C GLN A 8 8.97 -5.76 0.88
N LYS A 9 9.93 -5.56 1.79
CA LYS A 9 10.11 -4.29 2.51
C LYS A 9 10.49 -3.18 1.53
N THR A 10 11.51 -3.42 0.70
CA THR A 10 11.96 -2.48 -0.32
C THR A 10 10.85 -2.12 -1.30
N PHE A 11 10.01 -3.09 -1.72
CA PHE A 11 8.87 -2.80 -2.59
C PHE A 11 7.87 -1.83 -1.94
N ILE A 12 7.53 -2.03 -0.66
CA ILE A 12 6.61 -1.14 0.06
C ILE A 12 7.24 0.25 0.22
N GLU A 13 8.52 0.34 0.57
CA GLU A 13 9.24 1.61 0.69
C GLU A 13 9.24 2.39 -0.63
N LEU A 14 9.56 1.73 -1.74
CA LEU A 14 9.53 2.35 -3.07
C LEU A 14 8.12 2.81 -3.46
N ALA A 15 7.09 2.02 -3.14
CA ALA A 15 5.70 2.38 -3.42
C ALA A 15 5.23 3.60 -2.60
N LEU A 16 5.70 3.74 -1.35
CA LEU A 16 5.45 4.93 -0.54
C LEU A 16 6.19 6.15 -1.11
N GLN A 17 7.46 5.99 -1.50
CA GLN A 17 8.27 7.07 -2.08
C GLN A 17 7.73 7.57 -3.41
N SER A 18 7.16 6.69 -4.23
CA SER A 18 6.59 7.05 -5.53
C SER A 18 5.15 7.56 -5.46
N HIS A 19 4.54 7.58 -4.26
CA HIS A 19 3.10 7.83 -4.06
C HIS A 19 2.19 6.82 -4.79
N ALA A 20 2.70 5.63 -5.12
CA ALA A 20 1.85 4.54 -5.58
C ALA A 20 1.04 3.95 -4.42
N LEU A 21 1.59 3.91 -3.20
CA LEU A 21 0.89 3.50 -1.97
C LEU A 21 0.65 4.72 -1.07
N GLU A 22 -0.60 4.96 -0.71
CA GLU A 22 -0.99 6.07 0.17
C GLU A 22 -1.94 5.60 1.28
N PHE A 23 -1.84 6.23 2.47
CA PHE A 23 -2.73 5.98 3.61
C PHE A 23 -3.69 7.14 3.82
N GLY A 24 -4.95 6.84 4.13
CA GLY A 24 -6.00 7.84 4.20
C GLY A 24 -7.39 7.21 4.20
N LYS A 25 -8.40 7.95 3.75
CA LYS A 25 -9.76 7.41 3.54
C LYS A 25 -10.06 7.42 2.05
N PHE A 26 -10.13 6.24 1.46
CA PHE A 26 -10.37 6.06 0.03
C PHE A 26 -11.66 5.29 -0.20
N THR A 27 -12.38 5.60 -1.29
CA THR A 27 -13.50 4.79 -1.76
C THR A 27 -13.05 4.00 -2.99
N LEU A 28 -13.04 2.68 -2.88
CA LEU A 28 -12.65 1.79 -3.98
C LEU A 28 -13.74 1.70 -5.04
N LYS A 29 -13.42 1.18 -6.23
CA LYS A 29 -14.42 0.95 -7.31
C LYS A 29 -15.60 0.07 -6.88
N SER A 30 -15.39 -0.80 -5.89
CA SER A 30 -16.45 -1.62 -5.28
C SER A 30 -17.37 -0.84 -4.32
N GLY A 31 -17.12 0.44 -4.09
CA GLY A 31 -17.82 1.27 -3.10
C GLY A 31 -17.33 1.08 -1.66
N ARG A 32 -16.36 0.18 -1.41
CA ARG A 32 -15.82 -0.04 -0.07
C ARG A 32 -14.91 1.10 0.37
N SER A 33 -14.98 1.48 1.64
CA SER A 33 -14.01 2.36 2.27
C SER A 33 -12.73 1.59 2.59
N SER A 34 -11.58 2.11 2.17
CA SER A 34 -10.26 1.55 2.42
C SER A 34 -9.36 2.55 3.16
N PRO A 35 -8.58 2.12 4.16
CA PRO A 35 -7.63 2.97 4.87
C PRO A 35 -6.33 3.24 4.09
N TYR A 36 -6.16 2.60 2.93
CA TYR A 36 -5.05 2.81 2.02
C TYR A 36 -5.51 2.64 0.56
N PHE A 37 -4.74 3.20 -0.36
CA PHE A 37 -4.93 3.01 -1.80
C PHE A 37 -3.59 2.69 -2.45
N PHE A 38 -3.61 1.77 -3.41
CA PHE A 38 -2.47 1.46 -4.27
C PHE A 38 -2.88 1.77 -5.72
N ASN A 39 -2.23 2.75 -6.34
CA ASN A 39 -2.47 3.15 -7.74
C ASN A 39 -1.67 2.28 -8.71
#